data_AF-A0A975Z8V7-F1
#
_entry.id   AF-A0A975Z8V7-F1
#
_cell.length_a   1.000
_cell.length_b   1.000
_cell.length_c   1.000
_cell.angle_alpha   90.00
_cell.angle_beta   90.00
_cell.angle_gamma   90.00
#
_symmetry.space_group_name_H-M   'P 1'
#
loop_
_entity.id
_entity.type
_entity.pdbx_description
1 polymer ?
#
loop_
_entity_poly.entity_id
_entity_poly.type
_entity_poly.pdbx_seq_one_letter_code
_entity_poly.pdbx_strand_id
1 'polypeptide(L)'
;MEYIAGPIHGFYLACYTVPSPDGHYAYAKVCVNCPESVWEEGIATRKIGAGPFATEQRALDAVQAESRRRLAARAAHMGLLMGHGAEKIAS
;
A
#
# COMPACT_ATOMS: atom_id res chain seq x y z
N MET A 1 -3.58 -10.18 13.36
CA MET A 1 -4.43 -10.31 12.15
C MET A 1 -3.60 -10.16 10.88
N GLU A 2 -3.97 -10.86 9.80
CA GLU A 2 -3.28 -10.84 8.50
C GLU A 2 -4.31 -10.67 7.37
N TYR A 3 -3.95 -9.93 6.32
CA TYR A 3 -4.85 -9.64 5.21
C TYR A 3 -4.09 -9.32 3.92
N ILE A 4 -4.48 -9.93 2.81
CA ILE A 4 -3.95 -9.60 1.48
C ILE A 4 -5.05 -8.87 0.70
N ALA A 5 -4.71 -7.71 0.13
CA ALA A 5 -5.63 -6.87 -0.64
C ALA A 5 -5.04 -6.55 -2.02
N GLY A 6 -5.89 -6.51 -3.06
CA GLY A 6 -5.46 -6.05 -4.38
C GLY A 6 -6.12 -6.78 -5.54
N PRO A 7 -5.76 -6.41 -6.78
CA PRO A 7 -4.83 -5.33 -7.11
C PRO A 7 -5.41 -3.91 -6.87
N ILE A 8 -4.58 -2.97 -6.42
CA ILE A 8 -4.88 -1.54 -6.21
C ILE A 8 -3.84 -0.74 -6.99
N HIS A 9 -4.26 -0.04 -8.06
CA HIS A 9 -3.35 0.68 -8.96
C HIS A 9 -2.17 -0.18 -9.48
N GLY A 10 -2.42 -1.48 -9.71
CA GLY A 10 -1.39 -2.42 -10.18
C GLY A 10 -0.50 -3.01 -9.09
N PHE A 11 -0.81 -2.81 -7.81
CA PHE A 11 -0.07 -3.37 -6.68
C PHE A 11 -0.95 -4.22 -5.76
N TYR A 12 -0.34 -5.14 -5.05
CA TYR A 12 -0.96 -5.90 -3.97
C TYR A 12 -0.43 -5.41 -2.62
N LEU A 13 -1.24 -5.55 -1.57
CA LEU A 13 -0.89 -5.20 -0.20
C LEU A 13 -0.92 -6.46 0.64
N ALA A 14 0.22 -6.82 1.24
CA ALA A 14 0.30 -7.82 2.29
C ALA A 14 0.30 -7.11 3.66
N CYS A 15 -0.83 -7.12 4.34
CA CYS A 15 -1.07 -6.41 5.58
C CYS A 15 -1.04 -7.33 6.79
N TYR A 16 -0.41 -6.90 7.87
CA TYR A 16 -0.41 -7.64 9.14
C TYR A 16 -0.38 -6.68 10.33
N THR A 17 -0.87 -7.14 11.48
CA THR A 17 -0.85 -6.40 12.74
C THR A 17 0.14 -7.01 13.72
N VAL A 18 0.70 -6.16 14.59
CA VAL A 18 1.60 -6.56 15.68
C VAL A 18 1.11 -5.90 16.97
N PRO A 19 0.84 -6.68 18.04
CA PRO A 19 0.48 -6.12 19.34
C PRO A 19 1.69 -5.45 20.01
N SER A 20 1.41 -4.44 20.83
CA SER A 20 2.38 -3.59 21.54
C SER A 20 1.76 -3.13 22.87
N PRO A 21 2.57 -2.72 23.88
CA PRO A 21 2.03 -2.18 25.13
C PRO A 21 1.07 -1.00 24.94
N ASP A 22 1.26 -0.19 23.88
CA ASP A 22 0.46 1.00 23.60
C ASP A 22 -0.74 0.72 22.67
N GLY A 23 -0.97 -0.54 22.28
CA GLY A 23 -2.04 -0.97 21.38
C GLY A 23 -1.52 -1.83 20.22
N HIS A 24 -2.02 -1.59 19.01
CA HIS A 24 -1.68 -2.38 17.83
C HIS A 24 -1.08 -1.50 16.74
N TYR A 25 0.03 -1.97 16.18
CA TYR A 25 0.59 -1.45 14.95
C TYR A 25 0.18 -2.33 13.79
N ALA A 26 0.02 -1.75 12.62
CA ALA A 26 -0.20 -2.47 11.38
C ALA A 26 0.82 -2.06 10.34
N TYR A 27 1.17 -3.01 9.49
CA TYR A 27 2.13 -2.83 8.42
C TYR A 27 1.53 -3.38 7.14
N ALA A 28 1.82 -2.73 6.02
CA ALA A 28 1.49 -3.18 4.68
C ALA A 28 2.76 -3.23 3.83
N LYS A 29 3.06 -4.40 3.28
CA LYS A 29 4.05 -4.60 2.21
C LYS A 29 3.36 -4.35 0.87
N VAL A 30 3.90 -3.44 0.07
CA VAL A 30 3.44 -3.15 -1.30
C VAL A 30 4.19 -4.05 -2.28
N CYS A 31 3.46 -4.95 -2.94
CA CYS A 31 4.01 -5.97 -3.84
C CYS A 31 3.55 -5.72 -5.28
N VAL A 32 4.39 -6.04 -6.26
CA VAL A 32 4.02 -5.96 -7.70
C VAL A 32 3.17 -7.17 -8.08
N ASN A 33 3.52 -8.35 -7.56
CA ASN A 33 2.77 -9.58 -7.74
C ASN A 33 1.92 -9.89 -6.50
N CYS A 34 0.86 -10.69 -6.67
CA CYS A 34 0.07 -11.14 -5.54
C CYS A 34 0.93 -12.07 -4.66
N PRO A 35 1.16 -11.73 -3.38
CA PRO A 35 1.83 -12.64 -2.46
C PRO A 35 0.97 -13.87 -2.18
N GLU A 36 1.61 -14.99 -1.87
CA GLU A 36 0.92 -16.15 -1.29
C GLU A 36 0.74 -15.99 0.22
N SER A 37 1.64 -15.22 0.85
CA SER A 37 1.64 -14.97 2.30
C SER A 37 2.08 -13.56 2.64
N VAL A 38 1.53 -12.99 3.73
CA VAL A 38 1.99 -11.69 4.24
C VAL A 38 3.44 -11.71 4.74
N TRP A 39 3.97 -12.90 5.02
CA TRP A 39 5.33 -13.11 5.51
C TRP A 39 6.36 -13.29 4.41
N GLU A 40 5.92 -13.46 3.15
CA GLU A 40 6.80 -13.65 2.01
C GLU A 40 7.85 -12.52 1.91
N GLU A 41 9.11 -12.93 1.67
CA GLU A 41 10.28 -12.06 1.63
C GLU A 41 10.61 -11.66 0.18
N GLY A 42 11.36 -10.57 -0.01
CA GLY A 42 11.89 -10.17 -1.32
C GLY A 42 10.89 -9.57 -2.33
N ILE A 43 9.58 -9.69 -2.10
CA ILE A 43 8.54 -9.20 -3.03
C ILE A 43 8.06 -7.76 -2.76
N ALA A 44 8.46 -7.17 -1.63
CA ALA A 44 7.97 -5.87 -1.19
C ALA A 44 8.81 -4.73 -1.78
N THR A 45 8.18 -3.90 -2.61
CA THR A 45 8.78 -2.66 -3.13
C THR A 45 8.81 -1.55 -2.09
N ARG A 46 7.88 -1.57 -1.13
CA ARG A 46 7.75 -0.58 -0.07
C ARG A 46 7.01 -1.16 1.13
N LYS A 47 7.30 -0.63 2.32
CA LYS A 47 6.54 -0.89 3.55
C LYS A 47 5.84 0.38 4.03
N ILE A 48 4.62 0.25 4.53
CA ILE A 48 3.81 1.33 5.10
C ILE A 48 3.38 0.88 6.49
N GLY A 49 3.53 1.73 7.50
CA GLY A 49 3.13 1.44 8.87
C GLY A 49 2.03 2.40 9.34
N ALA A 50 1.17 1.93 10.24
CA ALA A 50 0.18 2.73 10.94
C ALA A 50 0.06 2.24 12.39
N GLY A 51 -0.04 3.16 13.35
CA GLY A 51 -0.21 2.82 14.77
C GLY A 51 0.46 3.82 15.71
N PRO A 52 0.23 3.67 17.03
CA PRO A 52 -0.58 2.61 17.64
C PRO A 52 -2.10 2.88 17.53
N PHE A 53 -2.91 1.81 17.53
CA PHE A 53 -4.39 1.87 17.61
C PHE A 53 -4.93 0.91 18.67
N ALA A 54 -6.10 1.23 19.23
CA ALA A 54 -6.72 0.44 20.30
C ALA A 54 -7.11 -1.00 19.91
N THR A 55 -7.28 -1.31 18.61
CA THR A 55 -7.67 -2.64 18.14
C THR A 55 -6.90 -3.01 16.88
N GLU A 56 -6.70 -4.32 16.67
CA GLU A 56 -6.11 -4.87 15.44
C GLU A 56 -6.87 -4.39 14.20
N GLN A 57 -8.20 -4.43 14.23
CA GLN A 57 -9.04 -4.03 13.10
C GLN A 57 -8.81 -2.57 12.72
N ARG A 58 -8.77 -1.65 13.69
CA ARG A 58 -8.50 -0.22 13.41
C ARG A 58 -7.11 -0.01 12.83
N ALA A 59 -6.11 -0.73 13.34
CA ALA A 59 -4.76 -0.64 12.80
C ALA A 59 -4.72 -1.11 11.33
N LEU A 60 -5.40 -2.21 11.05
CA LEU A 60 -5.50 -2.79 9.71
C LEU A 60 -6.24 -1.85 8.74
N ASP A 61 -7.36 -1.28 9.16
CA ASP A 61 -8.12 -0.32 8.34
C ASP A 61 -7.27 0.94 8.05
N ALA A 62 -6.56 1.45 9.05
CA ALA A 62 -5.70 2.61 8.91
C ALA A 62 -4.54 2.37 7.93
N VAL A 63 -3.84 1.24 8.02
CA VAL A 63 -2.72 0.94 7.11
C VAL A 63 -3.22 0.70 5.68
N GLN A 64 -4.41 0.12 5.50
CA GLN A 64 -5.01 -0.05 4.19
C GLN A 64 -5.41 1.30 3.57
N ALA A 65 -6.06 2.18 4.33
CA ALA A 65 -6.45 3.52 3.87
C ALA A 65 -5.22 4.35 3.49
N GLU A 66 -4.18 4.35 4.34
CA GLU A 66 -2.91 5.03 4.07
C GLU A 66 -2.24 4.48 2.80
N SER A 67 -2.22 3.16 2.63
CA SER A 67 -1.64 2.50 1.47
C SER A 67 -2.36 2.89 0.18
N ARG A 68 -3.70 2.85 0.18
CA ARG A 68 -4.53 3.29 -0.95
C ARG A 68 -4.26 4.75 -1.30
N ARG A 69 -4.20 5.64 -0.30
CA ARG A 69 -3.90 7.08 -0.53
C ARG A 69 -2.54 7.27 -1.19
N ARG A 70 -1.50 6.57 -0.73
CA ARG A 70 -0.15 6.67 -1.31
C ARG A 70 -0.06 6.10 -2.72
N LEU A 71 -0.75 4.99 -2.98
CA LEU A 71 -0.81 4.39 -4.32
C LEU A 71 -1.55 5.29 -5.30
N ALA A 72 -2.69 5.87 -4.89
CA ALA A 72 -3.44 6.82 -5.70
C ALA A 72 -2.60 8.07 -6.05
N ALA A 73 -1.91 8.64 -5.05
CA ALA A 73 -1.01 9.79 -5.28
C ALA A 73 0.13 9.45 -6.26
N ARG A 74 0.72 8.25 -6.14
CA ARG A 74 1.74 7.77 -7.08
C ARG A 74 1.18 7.60 -8.50
N ALA A 75 0.00 6.99 -8.63
CA ALA A 75 -0.64 6.79 -9.93
C ALA A 75 -0.94 8.14 -10.62
N ALA A 76 -1.44 9.12 -9.87
CA ALA A 76 -1.68 10.47 -10.38
C ALA A 76 -0.39 11.16 -10.85
N HIS A 77 0.70 11.05 -10.08
CA HIS A 77 2.00 11.61 -10.47
C HIS A 77 2.54 10.97 -11.75
N MET A 78 2.42 9.64 -11.90
CA MET A 78 2.84 8.95 -13.12
C MET A 78 1.97 9.33 -14.32
N GLY A 79 0.66 9.48 -14.13
CA GLY A 79 -0.25 9.97 -15.18
C GLY A 79 0.08 11.38 -15.66
N LEU A 80 0.47 12.27 -14.75
CA LEU A 80 0.88 13.65 -15.09
C LEU A 80 2.20 13.68 -15.88
N LEU A 81 3.17 12.83 -15.53
CA LEU A 81 4.44 12.70 -16.24
C LEU A 81 4.25 12.12 -17.65
N MET A 82 3.33 11.17 -17.83
CA MET A 82 3.03 10.59 -19.15
C MET A 82 2.12 11.48 -20.01
N GLY A 83 1.40 12.44 -19.42
CA GLY A 83 0.52 13.37 -20.13
C GLY A 83 1.21 14.56 -20.81
N HIS A 84 2.47 14.87 -20.49
CA HIS A 84 3.20 16.02 -21.05
C HIS A 84 3.98 15.72 -22.35
N GLY A 85 3.81 14.53 -22.94
CA GLY A 85 4.50 14.12 -24.18
C GLY A 85 3.69 14.24 -25.48
N ALA A 86 2.43 14.67 -25.43
CA ALA A 86 1.49 14.51 -26.57
C ALA A 86 1.11 15.80 -27.31
N GLU A 87 1.65 16.96 -26.96
CA GLU A 87 1.34 18.23 -27.65
C GLU A 87 2.61 18.88 -28.22
N LYS A 88 3.17 18.30 -29.29
CA LYS A 88 4.05 19.02 -30.23
C LYS A 88 4.22 18.29 -31.55
N ILE A 89 3.13 18.11 -32.31
CA ILE A 89 3.17 17.89 -33.77
C ILE A 89 1.81 18.25 -34.35
N ALA A 90 1.62 19.54 -34.64
CA ALA A 90 0.73 20.03 -35.71
C ALA A 90 0.76 21.58 -35.74
N SER A 91 1.70 22.16 -36.47
CA SER A 91 1.54 23.41 -37.22
C SER A 91 2.65 23.49 -38.26
#